data_AF-A0A959SV00-F1
#
_entry.id   AF-A0A959SV00-F1
#
_cell.length_a   1.000
_cell.length_b   1.000
_cell.length_c   1.000
_cell.angle_alpha   90.00
_cell.angle_beta   90.00
_cell.angle_gamma   90.00
#
_symmetry.space_group_name_H-M   'P 1'
#
loop_
_entity.id
_entity.type
_entity.pdbx_description
1 polymer ?
#
loop_
_entity_poly.entity_id
_entity_poly.type
_entity_poly.pdbx_seq_one_letter_code
_entity_poly.pdbx_strand_id
1 'polypeptide(L)' 'MFNKRIKIKELLAQEPKGQEATVMGWVKTFRNNQFIALNDGSTNNNIQVVAALGKFDDELLKRITTSASLKVTGT' A
#
# COMPACT_ATOMS: atom_id res chain seq x y z
N MET A 1 13.25 6.18 15.08
CA MET A 1 13.64 5.11 14.14
C MET A 1 13.02 5.41 12.79
N PHE A 2 13.83 5.71 11.78
CA PHE A 2 13.31 5.94 10.43
C PHE A 2 12.65 4.64 9.93
N ASN A 3 11.52 4.76 9.23
CA ASN A 3 10.83 3.65 8.56
C ASN A 3 10.18 2.56 9.43
N LYS A 4 9.53 2.95 10.56
CA LYS A 4 8.61 2.04 11.27
C LYS A 4 7.48 1.61 10.32
N ARG A 5 7.36 0.32 10.07
CA ARG A 5 6.29 -0.32 9.27
C ARG A 5 5.82 -1.61 9.94
N ILE A 6 4.62 -2.04 9.60
CA ILE A 6 4.17 -3.42 9.81
C ILE A 6 4.38 -4.22 8.52
N LYS A 7 4.77 -5.49 8.60
CA LYS A 7 4.85 -6.35 7.41
C LYS A 7 3.44 -6.69 6.93
N ILE A 8 3.26 -6.87 5.63
CA ILE A 8 1.94 -7.21 5.07
C ILE A 8 1.43 -8.53 5.65
N LYS A 9 2.28 -9.56 5.80
CA LYS A 9 1.90 -10.82 6.45
C LYS A 9 1.34 -10.61 7.87
N GLU A 10 1.96 -9.73 8.64
CA GLU A 10 1.57 -9.46 10.03
C GLU A 10 0.25 -8.69 10.07
N LEU A 11 0.09 -7.68 9.21
CA LEU A 11 -1.14 -6.89 9.15
C LEU A 11 -2.34 -7.74 8.69
N LEU A 12 -2.16 -8.62 7.70
CA LEU A 12 -3.21 -9.53 7.23
C LEU A 12 -3.61 -10.59 8.27
N ALA A 13 -2.78 -10.83 9.28
CA ALA A 13 -3.09 -11.74 10.38
C ALA A 13 -3.84 -11.04 11.54
N GLN A 14 -3.99 -9.71 11.50
CA GLN A 14 -4.70 -8.95 12.52
C GLN A 14 -6.17 -8.75 12.16
N GLU A 15 -7.01 -8.63 13.18
CA GLU A 15 -8.39 -8.20 12.99
C GLU A 15 -8.44 -6.71 12.57
N PRO A 16 -9.23 -6.34 11.56
CA PRO A 16 -9.41 -4.94 11.19
C PRO A 16 -10.12 -4.16 12.30
N LYS A 17 -9.41 -3.23 12.95
CA LYS A 17 -9.94 -2.40 14.04
C LYS A 17 -9.94 -0.90 13.74
N GLY A 18 -9.85 -0.52 12.46
CA GLY A 18 -9.73 0.89 12.05
C GLY A 18 -8.45 1.54 12.60
N GLN A 19 -7.39 0.74 12.75
CA GLN A 19 -6.10 1.18 13.26
C GLN A 19 -5.25 1.77 12.15
N GLU A 20 -4.54 2.86 12.45
CA GLU A 20 -3.56 3.40 11.51
C GLU A 20 -2.40 2.42 11.34
N ALA A 21 -2.09 2.08 10.09
CA ALA A 21 -1.00 1.19 9.73
C ALA A 21 -0.10 1.86 8.70
N THR A 22 1.21 1.67 8.85
CA THR A 22 2.20 2.02 7.83
C THR A 22 2.76 0.75 7.22
N VAL A 23 2.59 0.56 5.92
CA VAL A 23 3.16 -0.57 5.15
C VAL A 23 4.14 -0.04 4.12
N MET A 24 5.09 -0.88 3.73
CA MET A 24 6.04 -0.57 2.65
C MET A 24 6.24 -1.81 1.79
N GLY A 25 6.34 -1.62 0.47
CA GLY A 25 6.51 -2.70 -0.48
C GLY A 25 6.60 -2.20 -1.92
N TRP A 26 6.39 -3.09 -2.87
CA TRP A 26 6.41 -2.82 -4.30
C TRP A 26 5.03 -3.03 -4.90
N VAL A 27 4.67 -2.14 -5.82
CA VAL A 27 3.40 -2.20 -6.55
C VAL A 27 3.39 -3.43 -7.45
N LYS A 28 2.37 -4.27 -7.30
CA LYS A 28 2.10 -5.39 -8.20
C LYS A 28 1.20 -4.98 -9.36
N THR A 29 0.14 -4.21 -9.07
CA THR A 29 -0.76 -3.63 -10.06
C THR A 29 -1.34 -2.33 -9.54
N PHE A 30 -1.62 -1.38 -10.43
CA PHE A 30 -2.40 -0.18 -10.13
C PHE A 30 -3.57 -0.08 -11.11
N ARG A 31 -4.80 -0.01 -10.61
CA ARG A 31 -6.04 -0.10 -11.42
C ARG A 31 -6.98 1.05 -11.09
N ASN A 32 -7.65 1.59 -12.12
CA ASN A 32 -8.66 2.65 -12.02
C ASN A 32 -8.20 3.90 -11.27
N ASN A 33 -6.89 4.20 -11.28
CA ASN A 33 -6.28 5.28 -10.52
C ASN A 33 -6.60 5.28 -9.01
N GLN A 34 -7.00 4.11 -8.47
CA GLN A 34 -7.51 4.00 -7.11
C GLN A 34 -6.98 2.77 -6.37
N PHE A 35 -6.89 1.62 -7.04
CA PHE A 35 -6.59 0.35 -6.38
C PHE A 35 -5.16 -0.09 -6.63
N ILE A 36 -4.32 -0.01 -5.61
CA ILE A 36 -2.92 -0.41 -5.65
C ILE A 36 -2.79 -1.75 -4.93
N ALA A 37 -2.42 -2.79 -5.66
CA ALA A 37 -2.01 -4.05 -5.03
C ALA A 37 -0.53 -3.92 -4.63
N LEU A 38 -0.24 -3.99 -3.34
CA LEU A 38 1.11 -3.85 -2.79
C LEU A 38 1.58 -5.17 -2.19
N ASN A 39 2.85 -5.52 -2.39
CA ASN A 39 3.48 -6.71 -1.81
C ASN A 39 4.87 -6.38 -1.27
N ASP A 40 5.26 -7.01 -0.16
CA ASP A 40 6.55 -6.77 0.50
C ASP A 40 7.43 -8.02 0.63
N GLY A 41 7.04 -9.12 -0.02
CA GLY A 41 7.72 -10.41 0.01
C GLY A 41 7.50 -11.22 1.29
N SER A 42 6.80 -10.70 2.30
CA SER A 42 6.57 -11.43 3.56
C SER A 42 5.50 -12.52 3.44
N THR A 43 4.66 -12.45 2.40
CA THR A 43 3.59 -13.41 2.08
C THR A 43 3.28 -13.39 0.57
N ASN A 44 2.69 -14.47 0.06
CA ASN A 44 2.18 -14.55 -1.32
C ASN A 44 0.97 -13.63 -1.56
N ASN A 45 0.29 -13.21 -0.48
CA ASN A 45 -0.88 -12.35 -0.56
C ASN A 45 -0.48 -10.89 -0.75
N ASN A 46 -1.26 -10.14 -1.53
CA ASN A 46 -1.12 -8.70 -1.67
C ASN A 46 -2.05 -8.00 -0.67
N ILE A 47 -1.65 -6.81 -0.21
CA ILE A 47 -2.60 -5.89 0.43
C ILE A 47 -3.13 -4.91 -0.62
N GLN A 48 -4.42 -4.59 -0.53
CA GLN A 48 -5.03 -3.56 -1.37
C GLN A 48 -4.95 -2.21 -0.66
N VAL A 49 -4.23 -1.27 -1.27
CA VAL A 49 -4.20 0.14 -0.87
C VAL A 49 -5.20 0.89 -1.75
N VAL A 50 -6.06 1.69 -1.12
CA VAL A 50 -7.04 2.53 -1.81
C VAL A 50 -6.56 3.98 -1.81
N ALA A 51 -6.22 4.50 -2.98
CA ALA A 51 -5.99 5.92 -3.20
C ALA A 51 -7.36 6.61 -3.37
N ALA A 52 -7.77 7.41 -2.38
CA ALA A 52 -9.03 8.13 -2.45
C ALA A 52 -9.06 9.10 -3.65
N LEU A 53 -10.19 9.13 -4.37
CA LEU A 53 -10.36 10.00 -5.54
C LEU A 53 -10.23 11.47 -5.12
N GLY A 54 -9.49 12.24 -5.92
CA GLY A 54 -9.25 13.67 -5.68
C GLY A 54 -8.30 13.99 -4.52
N LYS A 55 -7.77 12.98 -3.81
CA LYS A 55 -6.83 13.21 -2.70
C LYS A 55 -5.39 13.44 -3.16
N PHE A 56 -5.03 12.90 -4.32
CA PHE A 56 -3.68 12.93 -4.87
C PHE A 56 -3.70 13.55 -6.27
N ASP A 57 -2.66 14.29 -6.62
CA ASP A 57 -2.51 14.86 -7.96
C ASP A 57 -2.18 13.79 -9.02
N ASP A 58 -2.52 14.09 -10.27
CA ASP A 58 -2.33 13.18 -11.39
C ASP A 58 -0.85 12.86 -11.66
N GLU A 59 0.08 13.77 -11.34
CA GLU A 59 1.51 13.56 -11.55
C GLU A 59 2.06 12.49 -10.61
N LEU A 60 1.66 12.52 -9.34
CA LEU A 60 1.99 11.52 -8.35
C LEU A 60 1.37 10.17 -8.72
N LEU A 61 0.09 10.15 -9.11
CA LEU A 61 -0.58 8.90 -9.51
C LEU A 61 0.11 8.25 -10.72
N LYS A 62 0.57 9.04 -11.70
CA LYS A 62 1.35 8.55 -12.86
C LYS A 62 2.69 7.91 -12.47
N ARG A 63 3.26 8.28 -11.32
CA ARG A 63 4.50 7.67 -10.81
C ARG A 63 4.27 6.30 -10.16
N ILE A 64 3.02 5.93 -9.86
CA ILE A 64 2.66 4.63 -9.29
C ILE A 64 2.61 3.58 -10.40
N THR A 65 3.80 3.12 -10.80
CA THR A 65 3.96 2.09 -11.83
C THR A 65 4.22 0.71 -11.21
N THR A 66 4.06 -0.36 -12.00
CA THR A 66 4.44 -1.71 -11.58
C THR A 66 5.91 -1.72 -11.12
N SER A 67 6.16 -2.40 -10.00
CA SER A 67 7.46 -2.47 -9.32
C SER A 67 7.95 -1.16 -8.68
N ALA A 68 7.18 -0.07 -8.71
CA ALA A 68 7.49 1.11 -7.91
C ALA A 68 7.47 0.76 -6.41
N SER A 69 8.43 1.26 -5.65
CA SER A 69 8.43 1.14 -4.20
C SER A 69 7.55 2.22 -3.57
N LEU A 70 6.72 1.83 -2.60
CA LEU A 70 5.85 2.74 -1.88
C LEU A 70 6.00 2.57 -0.37
N LYS A 71 5.88 3.69 0.34
CA LYS A 71 5.54 3.75 1.76
C LYS A 71 4.13 4.32 1.85
N VAL A 72 3.21 3.56 2.45
CA VAL A 72 1.80 3.93 2.54
C VAL A 72 1.40 3.94 4.01
N THR A 73 0.73 5.00 4.43
CA THR A 73 0.07 5.11 5.74
C THR A 73 -1.42 5.33 5.51
N GLY A 74 -2.25 4.58 6.22
CA GLY A 74 -3.70 4.61 6.08
C GLY A 74 -4.39 3.82 7.19
N THR A 75 -5.71 3.69 7.10
CA THR A 75 -6.59 3.08 8.10
C THR A 75 -7.45 1.99 7.46
#